data_AF-A0A420G3E3-F1
#
_entry.id   AF-A0A420G3E3-F1
#
_cell.length_a   1.000
_cell.length_b   1.000
_cell.length_c   1.000
_cell.angle_alpha   90.00
_cell.angle_beta   90.00
_cell.angle_gamma   90.00
#
_symmetry.space_group_name_H-M   'P 1'
#
loop_
_entity.id
_entity.type
_entity.pdbx_description
1 polymer ?
#
loop_
_entity_poly.entity_id
_entity_poly.type
_entity_poly.pdbx_seq_one_letter_code
_entity_poly.pdbx_strand_id
1 'polypeptide(L)'
;MRTISSVLGSLARVVSTSLMLLFAVTTLHAQDVKEGEKIFKSKCTSCHAIDRKVVGPALKGIPETKDEAWLIKWIKNSQALIASGDADAVKIFEENNKLVMTSFTDLSDDQIKSVLAYITDASKEKPKEAAAGGAGAKDDNASMFMILGLIAVVVLAVVVIVVLNRVIRTLENVIAKNQEAIAAQQEPEDSQRFVKFAKAFVKNKKLVGFTVLMLVALLAVGGWKTMWNVGVHQGYQPVQPIKFSHQIHAGVNKIECQYCHGGAFKSKNASIPSANVCMNCHNTITASEHYDGEISPEIAKIYRALDWNPDTRTYGNNPKPIQWVRIHNLPDFAYFNHSQHVVVAGVECQTCHGPIQNMEEVYQYSPLTMKWCVDCHKKTDIKSDNKYYEDLIKAHERIKKGEKMTAAMIGGLECGKCHY
;
A
#
# COMPACT_ATOMS: atom_id res chain seq x y z
N MET A 1 -14.04 81.06 15.15
CA MET A 1 -14.19 79.58 15.25
C MET A 1 -14.70 78.99 13.93
N ARG A 2 -13.90 79.01 12.85
CA ARG A 2 -14.26 78.44 11.54
C ARG A 2 -13.01 77.97 10.77
N THR A 3 -12.11 77.20 11.38
CA THR A 3 -10.91 76.70 10.67
C THR A 3 -10.36 75.35 11.14
N ILE A 4 -10.86 74.74 12.23
CA ILE A 4 -10.31 73.47 12.75
C ILE A 4 -11.09 72.24 12.22
N SER A 5 -12.38 72.39 11.92
CA SER A 5 -13.24 71.26 11.48
C SER A 5 -12.92 70.76 10.06
N SER A 6 -12.46 71.61 9.14
CA SER A 6 -12.15 71.20 7.76
C SER A 6 -10.84 70.41 7.63
N VAL A 7 -9.89 70.61 8.54
CA VAL A 7 -8.57 69.96 8.52
C VAL A 7 -8.63 68.54 9.12
N LEU A 8 -9.46 68.32 10.14
CA LEU A 8 -9.69 66.97 10.68
C LEU A 8 -10.49 66.07 9.73
N GLY A 9 -11.43 66.64 8.96
CA GLY A 9 -12.20 65.90 7.96
C GLY A 9 -11.39 65.45 6.74
N SER A 10 -10.37 66.23 6.33
CA SER A 10 -9.48 65.84 5.23
C SER A 10 -8.46 64.78 5.68
N LEU A 11 -7.91 64.88 6.89
CA LEU A 11 -7.03 63.84 7.46
C LEU A 11 -7.74 62.49 7.64
N ALA A 12 -8.98 62.49 8.16
CA ALA A 12 -9.74 61.26 8.34
C ALA A 12 -10.06 60.54 7.02
N ARG A 13 -10.28 61.29 5.92
CA ARG A 13 -10.46 60.70 4.59
C ARG A 13 -9.17 60.13 4.03
N VAL A 14 -8.03 60.80 4.18
CA VAL A 14 -6.72 60.32 3.68
C VAL A 14 -6.24 59.08 4.46
N VAL A 15 -6.49 59.02 5.76
CA VAL A 15 -6.18 57.84 6.59
C VAL A 15 -7.11 56.68 6.27
N SER A 16 -8.40 56.93 6.05
CA SER A 16 -9.37 55.89 5.67
C SER A 16 -9.09 55.32 4.27
N THR A 17 -8.77 56.16 3.29
CA THR A 17 -8.41 55.68 1.94
C THR A 17 -7.07 54.93 1.94
N SER A 18 -6.08 55.38 2.72
CA SER A 18 -4.79 54.67 2.86
C SER A 18 -4.96 53.31 3.55
N LEU A 19 -5.80 53.22 4.58
CA LEU A 19 -6.07 51.97 5.29
C LEU A 19 -6.86 50.98 4.42
N MET A 20 -7.79 51.47 3.60
CA MET A 20 -8.55 50.66 2.63
C MET A 20 -7.68 50.14 1.48
N LEU A 21 -6.72 50.95 1.01
CA LEU A 21 -5.69 50.54 0.04
C LEU A 21 -4.74 49.48 0.62
N LEU A 22 -4.30 49.64 1.87
CA LEU A 22 -3.49 48.63 2.56
C LEU A 22 -4.24 47.30 2.70
N PHE A 23 -5.52 47.33 3.07
CA PHE A 23 -6.34 46.12 3.18
C PHE A 23 -6.51 45.41 1.83
N ALA A 24 -6.78 46.17 0.76
CA ALA A 24 -6.94 45.60 -0.59
C ALA A 24 -5.66 44.93 -1.11
N VAL A 25 -4.49 45.54 -0.87
CA VAL A 25 -3.18 44.98 -1.28
C VAL A 25 -2.90 43.66 -0.56
N THR A 26 -3.22 43.55 0.73
CA THR A 26 -3.01 42.29 1.49
C THR A 26 -3.92 41.15 1.02
N THR A 27 -5.17 41.44 0.64
CA THR A 27 -6.11 40.42 0.15
C THR A 27 -5.77 39.92 -1.25
N LEU A 28 -5.27 40.81 -2.12
CA LEU A 28 -4.79 40.45 -3.47
C LEU A 28 -3.60 39.50 -3.38
N HIS A 29 -2.61 39.82 -2.55
CA HIS A 29 -1.41 38.99 -2.41
C HIS A 29 -1.71 37.59 -1.84
N ALA A 30 -2.66 37.47 -0.92
CA ALA A 30 -3.09 36.18 -0.37
C ALA A 30 -3.88 35.31 -1.38
N GLN A 31 -4.53 35.92 -2.37
CA GLN A 31 -5.22 35.21 -3.44
C GLN A 31 -4.23 34.67 -4.48
N ASP A 32 -3.19 35.44 -4.82
CA ASP A 32 -2.16 35.04 -5.80
C ASP A 32 -1.34 33.83 -5.33
N VAL A 33 -1.00 33.77 -4.04
CA VAL A 33 -0.23 32.65 -3.47
C VAL A 33 -1.04 31.34 -3.50
N LYS A 34 -2.36 31.40 -3.24
CA LYS A 34 -3.22 30.20 -3.26
C LYS A 34 -3.41 29.63 -4.67
N GLU A 35 -3.59 30.49 -5.67
CA GLU A 35 -3.66 30.05 -7.06
C GLU A 35 -2.31 29.47 -7.52
N GLY A 36 -1.21 30.09 -7.11
CA GLY A 36 0.14 29.58 -7.32
C GLY A 36 0.37 28.19 -6.72
N GLU A 37 -0.07 27.97 -5.47
CA GLU A 37 0.01 26.68 -4.79
C GLU A 37 -0.74 25.59 -5.56
N LYS A 38 -1.94 25.88 -6.05
CA LYS A 38 -2.77 24.95 -6.80
C LYS A 38 -2.10 24.53 -8.12
N ILE A 39 -1.57 25.50 -8.86
CA ILE A 39 -0.86 25.25 -10.12
C ILE A 39 0.41 24.45 -9.84
N PHE A 40 1.18 24.82 -8.82
CA PHE A 40 2.41 24.14 -8.42
C PHE A 40 2.17 22.67 -8.09
N LYS A 41 1.15 22.39 -7.25
CA LYS A 41 0.74 21.01 -6.89
C LYS A 41 0.24 20.20 -8.08
N SER A 42 -0.34 20.85 -9.09
CA SER A 42 -0.87 20.17 -10.26
C SER A 42 0.15 19.91 -11.36
N LYS A 43 1.15 20.80 -11.52
CA LYS A 43 2.01 20.82 -12.72
C LYS A 43 3.51 20.76 -12.42
N CYS A 44 3.96 21.06 -11.20
CA CYS A 44 5.38 21.27 -10.90
C CYS A 44 5.94 20.27 -9.86
N THR A 45 5.13 19.79 -8.92
CA THR A 45 5.55 18.88 -7.82
C THR A 45 6.11 17.54 -8.28
N SER A 46 5.74 17.07 -9.48
CA SER A 46 6.29 15.84 -10.04
C SER A 46 7.78 15.92 -10.34
N CYS A 47 8.30 17.14 -10.57
CA CYS A 47 9.69 17.36 -10.97
C CYS A 47 10.48 18.25 -10.01
N HIS A 48 9.83 19.14 -9.26
CA HIS A 48 10.48 20.11 -8.38
C HIS A 48 9.98 20.01 -6.94
N ALA A 49 10.90 20.16 -5.99
CA ALA A 49 10.61 20.47 -4.60
C ALA A 49 11.18 21.85 -4.25
N ILE A 50 10.66 22.46 -3.18
CA ILE A 50 11.13 23.76 -2.72
C ILE A 50 12.56 23.64 -2.18
N ASP A 51 12.80 22.70 -1.28
CA ASP A 51 14.01 22.61 -0.46
C ASP A 51 15.06 21.60 -0.95
N ARG A 52 14.72 20.71 -1.89
CA ARG A 52 15.61 19.64 -2.36
C ARG A 52 15.48 19.36 -3.86
N LYS A 53 16.51 18.72 -4.42
CA LYS A 53 16.53 18.27 -5.82
C LYS A 53 15.67 17.00 -5.97
N VAL A 54 14.82 16.95 -7.02
CA VAL A 54 14.01 15.78 -7.35
C VAL A 54 14.35 15.30 -8.76
N VAL A 55 13.65 15.81 -9.78
CA VAL A 55 14.03 15.66 -11.19
C VAL A 55 14.77 16.92 -11.65
N GLY A 56 14.19 18.08 -11.35
CA GLY A 56 14.80 19.39 -11.51
C GLY A 56 15.43 19.90 -10.20
N PRO A 57 16.13 21.05 -10.27
CA PRO A 57 16.76 21.67 -9.12
C PRO A 57 15.74 22.12 -8.06
N ALA A 58 16.23 22.29 -6.83
CA ALA A 58 15.48 22.88 -5.72
C ALA A 58 15.10 24.33 -6.05
N LEU A 59 13.87 24.73 -5.74
CA LEU A 59 13.33 26.05 -6.12
C LEU A 59 13.47 27.12 -5.03
N LYS A 60 14.01 26.78 -3.85
CA LYS A 60 14.21 27.70 -2.74
C LYS A 60 15.06 28.89 -3.17
N GLY A 61 14.50 30.10 -3.09
CA GLY A 61 15.19 31.35 -3.44
C GLY A 61 15.42 31.60 -4.94
N ILE A 62 14.91 30.76 -5.84
CA ILE A 62 15.02 30.99 -7.29
C ILE A 62 14.31 32.27 -7.76
N PRO A 63 13.07 32.58 -7.30
CA PRO A 63 12.39 33.82 -7.68
C PRO A 63 13.12 35.11 -7.26
N GLU A 64 14.05 35.01 -6.31
CA GLU A 64 14.83 36.14 -5.79
C GLU A 64 16.20 36.29 -6.49
N THR A 65 16.69 35.23 -7.13
CA THR A 65 18.03 35.17 -7.74
C THR A 65 18.04 35.33 -9.26
N LYS A 66 16.90 35.15 -9.93
CA LYS A 66 16.74 35.33 -11.38
C LYS A 66 15.66 36.36 -11.68
N ASP A 67 15.81 37.05 -12.80
CA ASP A 67 14.84 38.03 -13.28
C ASP A 67 13.46 37.40 -13.55
N GLU A 68 12.38 38.04 -13.10
CA GLU A 68 11.01 37.53 -13.24
C GLU A 68 10.63 37.30 -14.71
N ALA A 69 11.03 38.21 -15.61
CA ALA A 69 10.70 38.08 -17.03
C ALA A 69 11.49 36.93 -17.69
N TRP A 70 12.70 36.66 -17.22
CA TRP A 70 13.46 35.48 -17.62
C TRP A 70 12.80 34.19 -17.12
N LEU A 71 12.37 34.15 -15.85
CA LEU A 71 11.69 32.99 -15.27
C LEU A 71 10.37 32.67 -16.00
N ILE A 72 9.61 33.69 -16.40
CA ILE A 72 8.40 33.51 -17.21
C ILE A 72 8.73 32.84 -18.55
N LYS A 73 9.76 33.31 -19.25
CA LYS A 73 10.20 32.72 -20.53
C LYS A 73 10.70 31.27 -20.33
N TRP A 74 11.43 31.02 -19.26
CA TRP A 74 11.94 29.69 -18.91
C TRP A 74 10.80 28.69 -18.61
N ILE A 75 9.83 29.08 -17.79
CA ILE A 75 8.70 28.22 -17.43
C ILE A 75 7.80 27.97 -18.65
N LYS A 76 7.60 28.98 -19.51
CA LYS A 76 6.83 28.79 -20.75
C LYS A 76 7.52 27.86 -21.74
N ASN A 77 8.82 28.08 -21.98
CA ASN A 77 9.58 27.30 -22.95
C ASN A 77 11.09 27.37 -22.72
N SER A 78 11.59 26.58 -21.77
CA SER A 78 13.03 26.45 -21.48
C SER A 78 13.85 26.03 -22.70
N GLN A 79 13.30 25.18 -23.57
CA GLN A 79 13.97 24.70 -24.77
C GLN A 79 14.25 25.80 -25.79
N ALA A 80 13.39 26.83 -25.87
CA ALA A 80 13.65 27.99 -26.73
C ALA A 80 14.84 28.81 -26.22
N LEU A 81 14.98 28.96 -24.89
CA LEU A 81 16.13 29.66 -24.30
C LEU A 81 17.43 28.88 -24.50
N ILE A 82 17.40 27.56 -24.29
CA ILE A 82 18.55 26.68 -24.55
C ILE A 82 18.96 26.74 -26.03
N ALA A 83 17.99 26.65 -26.95
CA ALA A 83 18.26 26.74 -28.39
C ALA A 83 18.78 28.11 -28.83
N SER A 84 18.39 29.18 -28.12
CA SER A 84 18.91 30.53 -28.38
C SER A 84 20.34 30.76 -27.89
N GLY A 85 20.91 29.81 -27.14
CA GLY A 85 22.28 29.89 -26.61
C GLY A 85 22.40 30.74 -25.34
N ASP A 86 21.31 30.95 -24.59
CA ASP A 86 21.35 31.62 -23.28
C ASP A 86 22.26 30.83 -22.33
N ALA A 87 23.28 31.49 -21.78
CA ALA A 87 24.34 30.85 -21.00
C ALA A 87 23.83 30.23 -19.69
N ASP A 88 22.85 30.87 -19.04
CA ASP A 88 22.25 30.35 -17.81
C ASP A 88 21.36 29.15 -18.11
N ALA A 89 20.57 29.22 -19.18
CA ALA A 89 19.71 28.15 -19.66
C ALA A 89 20.49 26.89 -20.00
N VAL A 90 21.58 27.03 -20.76
CA VAL A 90 22.47 25.92 -21.14
C VAL A 90 23.16 25.32 -19.91
N LYS A 91 23.65 26.16 -19.00
CA LYS A 91 24.29 25.69 -17.76
C LYS A 91 23.33 24.86 -16.91
N ILE A 92 22.11 25.35 -16.68
CA ILE A 92 21.08 24.63 -15.92
C ILE A 92 20.75 23.30 -16.60
N PHE A 93 20.69 23.26 -17.93
CA PHE A 93 20.41 22.04 -18.68
C PHE A 93 21.52 20.99 -18.54
N GLU A 94 22.79 21.40 -18.64
CA GLU A 94 23.95 20.51 -18.46
C GLU A 94 24.05 19.97 -17.02
N GLU A 95 23.85 20.82 -16.00
CA GLU A 95 23.91 20.44 -14.58
C GLU A 95 22.76 19.52 -14.13
N ASN A 96 21.69 19.43 -14.93
CA ASN A 96 20.54 18.58 -14.67
C ASN A 96 20.40 17.44 -15.67
N ASN A 97 21.53 16.87 -16.10
CA ASN A 97 21.60 15.67 -16.93
C ASN A 97 20.88 15.78 -18.29
N LYS A 98 20.79 16.99 -18.85
CA LYS A 98 20.13 17.26 -20.14
C LYS A 98 18.66 16.83 -20.16
N LEU A 99 18.01 16.84 -19.00
CA LEU A 99 16.60 16.52 -18.86
C LEU A 99 15.75 17.69 -19.34
N VAL A 100 14.81 17.40 -20.22
CA VAL A 100 13.91 18.40 -20.81
C VAL A 100 12.83 18.75 -19.81
N MET A 101 12.75 20.03 -19.43
CA MET A 101 11.60 20.55 -18.70
C MET A 101 10.42 20.74 -19.67
N THR A 102 9.24 20.23 -19.30
CA THR A 102 8.01 20.39 -20.07
C THR A 102 7.69 21.87 -20.29
N SER A 103 7.29 22.24 -21.51
CA SER A 103 6.88 23.60 -21.85
C SER A 103 5.45 23.87 -21.38
N PHE A 104 5.24 24.94 -20.61
CA PHE A 104 3.94 25.34 -20.09
C PHE A 104 3.34 26.51 -20.87
N THR A 105 3.14 26.32 -22.18
CA THR A 105 2.57 27.35 -23.07
C THR A 105 1.10 27.64 -22.79
N ASP A 106 0.44 26.77 -22.01
CA ASP A 106 -0.95 26.91 -21.58
C ASP A 106 -1.12 27.82 -20.35
N LEU A 107 -0.03 28.18 -19.65
CA LEU A 107 -0.06 29.10 -18.51
C LEU A 107 0.07 30.55 -18.97
N SER A 108 -0.78 31.43 -18.42
CA SER A 108 -0.63 32.88 -18.59
C SER A 108 0.55 33.42 -17.79
N ASP A 109 1.03 34.63 -18.14
CA ASP A 109 2.12 35.26 -17.38
C ASP A 109 1.72 35.48 -15.91
N ASP A 110 0.47 35.89 -15.67
CA ASP A 110 -0.04 36.10 -14.31
C ASP A 110 -0.12 34.79 -13.51
N GLN A 111 -0.50 33.68 -14.15
CA GLN A 111 -0.48 32.36 -13.51
C GLN A 111 0.93 31.92 -13.14
N ILE A 112 1.92 32.22 -13.97
CA ILE A 112 3.32 31.93 -13.67
C ILE A 112 3.81 32.82 -12.52
N LYS A 113 3.42 34.09 -12.48
CA LYS A 113 3.73 34.99 -11.36
C LYS A 113 3.12 34.52 -10.05
N SER A 114 1.87 34.03 -10.07
CA SER A 114 1.26 33.38 -8.91
C SER A 114 2.08 32.18 -8.41
N VAL A 115 2.58 31.33 -9.32
CA VAL A 115 3.47 30.21 -8.97
C VAL A 115 4.79 30.69 -8.36
N LEU A 116 5.42 31.73 -8.94
CA LEU A 116 6.64 32.31 -8.39
C LEU A 116 6.41 32.93 -7.01
N ALA A 117 5.30 33.62 -6.80
CA ALA A 117 4.90 34.17 -5.50
C ALA A 117 4.71 33.07 -4.45
N TYR A 118 4.10 31.94 -4.82
CA TYR A 118 4.01 30.77 -3.96
C TYR A 118 5.38 30.18 -3.61
N ILE A 119 6.29 30.04 -4.58
CA ILE A 119 7.65 29.55 -4.33
C ILE A 119 8.39 30.48 -3.36
N THR A 120 8.25 31.80 -3.51
CA THR A 120 8.83 32.79 -2.59
C THR A 120 8.24 32.67 -1.18
N ASP A 121 6.92 32.54 -1.05
CA ASP A 121 6.27 32.34 0.27
C ASP A 121 6.71 31.02 0.92
N ALA A 122 6.76 29.94 0.15
CA ALA A 122 7.20 28.62 0.60
C ALA A 122 8.72 28.56 0.92
N SER A 123 9.51 29.47 0.36
CA SER A 123 10.95 29.58 0.62
C SER A 123 11.27 30.30 1.94
N LYS A 124 10.33 31.12 2.44
CA LYS A 124 10.45 31.78 3.75
C LYS A 124 10.18 30.74 4.83
N GLU A 125 11.17 30.49 5.68
CA GLU A 125 11.07 29.45 6.72
C GLU A 125 9.79 29.60 7.55
N LYS A 126 8.87 28.65 7.39
CA LYS A 126 7.92 28.29 8.45
C LYS A 126 8.50 27.11 9.22
N PRO A 127 8.51 27.16 10.58
CA PRO A 127 8.84 25.99 11.38
C PRO A 127 7.94 24.82 10.96
N LYS A 128 8.56 23.65 10.79
CA LYS A 128 7.90 22.38 10.48
C LYS A 128 6.69 22.16 11.41
N GLU A 129 5.47 22.27 10.89
CA GLU A 129 4.32 21.57 11.45
C GLU A 129 4.48 20.09 11.09
N ALA A 130 4.75 19.26 12.10
CA ALA A 130 4.77 17.82 11.97
C ALA A 130 3.37 17.33 11.57
N ALA A 131 3.26 16.73 10.38
CA ALA A 131 2.07 16.02 9.96
C ALA A 131 2.01 14.66 10.65
N ALA A 132 1.38 14.62 11.82
CA ALA A 132 0.75 13.41 12.33
C ALA A 132 -0.49 13.11 11.47
N GLY A 133 -0.72 11.82 11.21
CA GLY A 133 -1.89 11.30 10.52
C GLY A 133 -3.20 11.88 11.03
N GLY A 134 -4.15 12.06 10.11
CA GLY A 134 -5.30 12.93 10.29
C GLY A 134 -6.27 12.53 11.39
N ALA A 135 -6.87 13.56 11.99
CA ALA A 135 -8.28 13.61 12.37
C ALA A 135 -8.69 15.06 12.70
N GLY A 136 -9.79 15.53 12.09
CA GLY A 136 -10.72 16.47 12.73
C GLY A 136 -10.34 17.95 12.78
N ALA A 137 -11.35 18.78 12.59
CA ALA A 137 -11.30 20.24 12.63
C ALA A 137 -10.71 20.80 13.93
N LYS A 138 -10.02 21.94 13.83
CA LYS A 138 -9.54 22.75 14.97
C LYS A 138 -10.72 23.23 15.81
N ASP A 139 -10.78 22.74 17.03
CA ASP A 139 -11.52 23.33 18.15
C ASP A 139 -10.51 23.41 19.32
N ASP A 140 -10.18 24.63 19.77
CA ASP A 140 -9.11 24.93 20.75
C ASP A 140 -9.35 24.31 22.15
N ASN A 141 -10.40 23.51 22.31
CA ASN A 141 -10.69 22.75 23.52
C ASN A 141 -9.98 21.37 23.57
N ALA A 142 -9.46 20.86 22.44
CA ALA A 142 -8.95 19.48 22.35
C ALA A 142 -7.71 19.19 23.22
N SER A 143 -6.81 20.16 23.39
CA SER A 143 -5.60 20.01 24.23
C SER A 143 -5.95 19.91 25.72
N MET A 144 -6.93 20.68 26.17
CA MET A 144 -7.49 20.56 27.53
C MET A 144 -8.20 19.22 27.69
N PHE A 145 -9.00 18.78 26.70
CA PHE A 145 -9.72 17.50 26.76
C PHE A 145 -8.80 16.27 26.74
N MET A 146 -7.67 16.30 26.03
CA MET A 146 -6.69 15.20 26.05
C MET A 146 -5.93 15.14 27.38
N ILE A 147 -5.56 16.28 27.95
CA ILE A 147 -4.91 16.33 29.27
C ILE A 147 -5.89 15.93 30.38
N LEU A 148 -7.12 16.44 30.35
CA LEU A 148 -8.19 16.05 31.28
C LEU A 148 -8.58 14.58 31.09
N GLY A 149 -8.57 14.07 29.87
CA GLY A 149 -8.83 12.66 29.56
C GLY A 149 -7.75 11.74 30.14
N LEU A 150 -6.48 12.13 30.03
CA LEU A 150 -5.37 11.36 30.59
C LEU A 150 -5.34 11.41 32.13
N ILE A 151 -5.65 12.58 32.72
CA ILE A 151 -5.85 12.71 34.17
C ILE A 151 -7.06 11.88 34.62
N ALA A 152 -8.17 11.90 33.88
CA ALA A 152 -9.36 11.11 34.19
C ALA A 152 -9.08 9.60 34.14
N VAL A 153 -8.29 9.12 33.19
CA VAL A 153 -7.88 7.71 33.11
C VAL A 153 -6.99 7.32 34.28
N VAL A 154 -6.03 8.18 34.67
CA VAL A 154 -5.17 7.93 35.84
C VAL A 154 -5.97 7.95 37.14
N VAL A 155 -6.88 8.92 37.30
CA VAL A 155 -7.78 9.00 38.46
C VAL A 155 -8.72 7.78 38.49
N LEU A 156 -9.27 7.36 37.35
CA LEU A 156 -10.09 6.15 37.25
C LEU A 156 -9.27 4.92 37.65
N ALA A 157 -8.03 4.78 37.18
CA ALA A 157 -7.15 3.69 37.56
C ALA A 157 -6.86 3.67 39.07
N VAL A 158 -6.61 4.84 39.69
CA VAL A 158 -6.41 4.96 41.14
C VAL A 158 -7.69 4.62 41.90
N VAL A 159 -8.85 5.08 41.45
CA VAL A 159 -10.16 4.75 42.05
C VAL A 159 -10.42 3.25 41.95
N VAL A 160 -10.15 2.62 40.80
CA VAL A 160 -10.28 1.17 40.62
C VAL A 160 -9.34 0.43 41.57
N ILE A 161 -8.09 0.86 41.73
CA ILE A 161 -7.14 0.25 42.68
C ILE A 161 -7.64 0.41 44.12
N VAL A 162 -8.17 1.57 44.50
CA VAL A 162 -8.72 1.80 45.85
C VAL A 162 -9.98 0.96 46.09
N VAL A 163 -10.87 0.85 45.10
CA VAL A 163 -12.07 0.00 45.17
C VAL A 163 -11.68 -1.46 45.26
N LEU A 164 -10.73 -1.93 44.45
CA LEU A 164 -10.23 -3.31 44.51
C LEU A 164 -9.58 -3.59 45.87
N ASN A 165 -8.74 -2.69 46.39
CA ASN A 165 -8.18 -2.85 47.73
C ASN A 165 -9.25 -2.81 48.83
N ARG A 166 -10.32 -2.02 48.66
CA ARG A 166 -11.45 -2.00 49.58
C ARG A 166 -12.25 -3.30 49.50
N VAL A 167 -12.47 -3.84 48.30
CA VAL A 167 -13.13 -5.13 48.09
C VAL A 167 -12.30 -6.25 48.69
N ILE A 168 -10.98 -6.27 48.48
CA ILE A 168 -10.07 -7.26 49.08
C ILE A 168 -10.17 -7.19 50.61
N ARG A 169 -10.07 -6.00 51.22
CA ARG A 169 -10.22 -5.83 52.67
C ARG A 169 -11.61 -6.20 53.17
N THR A 170 -12.65 -5.99 52.37
CA THR A 170 -14.03 -6.37 52.72
C THR A 170 -14.20 -7.88 52.64
N LEU A 171 -13.62 -8.53 51.63
CA LEU A 171 -13.58 -9.99 51.51
C LEU A 171 -12.76 -10.60 52.64
N GLU A 172 -11.61 -10.06 52.99
CA GLU A 172 -10.81 -10.49 54.15
C GLU A 172 -11.61 -10.35 55.45
N ASN A 173 -12.31 -9.23 55.65
CA ASN A 173 -13.16 -9.03 56.82
C ASN A 173 -14.41 -9.94 56.82
N VAL A 174 -14.98 -10.25 55.66
CA VAL A 174 -16.11 -11.17 55.52
C VAL A 174 -15.66 -12.62 55.73
N ILE A 175 -14.49 -13.00 55.24
CA ILE A 175 -13.87 -14.30 55.48
C ILE A 175 -13.52 -14.45 56.96
N ALA A 176 -12.96 -13.40 57.59
CA ALA A 176 -12.65 -13.40 59.02
C ALA A 176 -13.91 -13.46 59.89
N LYS A 177 -14.98 -12.73 59.53
CA LYS A 177 -16.27 -12.76 60.25
C LYS A 177 -17.07 -14.04 60.02
N ASN A 178 -16.93 -14.64 58.85
CA ASN A 178 -17.58 -15.90 58.49
C ASN A 178 -16.65 -17.09 58.65
N GLN A 179 -15.53 -16.96 59.38
CA GLN A 179 -14.54 -18.04 59.49
C GLN A 179 -15.14 -19.27 60.18
N GLU A 180 -16.08 -19.09 61.11
CA GLU A 180 -16.87 -20.16 61.73
C GLU A 180 -17.92 -20.76 60.77
N ALA A 181 -18.50 -19.97 59.86
CA ALA A 181 -19.43 -20.46 58.83
C ALA A 181 -18.72 -21.15 57.64
N ILE A 182 -17.50 -20.72 57.31
CA ILE A 182 -16.59 -21.32 56.33
C ILE A 182 -16.00 -22.62 56.92
N ALA A 183 -15.61 -22.63 58.20
CA ALA A 183 -15.17 -23.83 58.90
C ALA A 183 -16.31 -24.86 59.07
N ALA A 184 -17.55 -24.43 59.27
CA ALA A 184 -18.73 -25.31 59.30
C ALA A 184 -19.16 -25.87 57.93
N GLN A 185 -18.67 -25.29 56.82
CA GLN A 185 -18.85 -25.81 55.46
C GLN A 185 -17.58 -26.50 54.90
N GLN A 186 -16.46 -26.43 55.61
CA GLN A 186 -15.24 -27.21 55.35
C GLN A 186 -15.32 -28.62 55.96
N GLU A 187 -16.46 -29.28 55.83
CA GLU A 187 -16.45 -30.72 55.55
C GLU A 187 -15.84 -30.90 54.15
N PRO A 188 -15.17 -32.02 53.83
CA PRO A 188 -14.42 -32.22 52.58
C PRO A 188 -15.35 -32.42 51.37
N GLU A 189 -16.47 -31.70 51.29
CA GLU A 189 -17.58 -31.98 50.38
C GLU A 189 -17.20 -31.71 48.92
N ASP A 190 -16.30 -30.78 48.61
CA ASP A 190 -15.90 -30.53 47.21
C ASP A 190 -15.00 -31.65 46.66
N SER A 191 -14.01 -32.08 47.46
CA SER A 191 -13.17 -33.24 47.13
C SER A 191 -13.96 -34.55 47.14
N GLN A 192 -14.89 -34.71 48.09
CA GLN A 192 -15.76 -35.87 48.16
C GLN A 192 -16.84 -35.86 47.09
N ARG A 193 -17.34 -34.71 46.62
CA ARG A 193 -18.31 -34.62 45.52
C ARG A 193 -17.69 -35.07 44.22
N PHE A 194 -16.49 -34.59 43.89
CA PHE A 194 -15.76 -35.06 42.71
C PHE A 194 -15.44 -36.56 42.82
N VAL A 195 -15.00 -37.04 43.98
CA VAL A 195 -14.71 -38.47 44.20
C VAL A 195 -15.98 -39.33 44.18
N LYS A 196 -17.10 -38.88 44.78
CA LYS A 196 -18.41 -39.56 44.74
C LYS A 196 -18.97 -39.56 43.31
N PHE A 197 -18.84 -38.47 42.58
CA PHE A 197 -19.21 -38.37 41.17
C PHE A 197 -18.36 -39.29 40.31
N ALA A 198 -17.03 -39.27 40.45
CA ALA A 198 -16.11 -40.16 39.74
C ALA A 198 -16.40 -41.64 40.05
N LYS A 199 -16.69 -41.98 41.31
CA LYS A 199 -17.06 -43.34 41.74
C LYS A 199 -18.43 -43.77 41.18
N ALA A 200 -19.42 -42.88 41.16
CA ALA A 200 -20.73 -43.11 40.56
C ALA A 200 -20.65 -43.22 39.02
N PHE A 201 -19.80 -42.42 38.40
CA PHE A 201 -19.51 -42.42 36.98
C PHE A 201 -18.84 -43.74 36.55
N VAL A 202 -17.76 -44.16 37.22
CA VAL A 202 -17.05 -45.42 36.95
C VAL A 202 -17.95 -46.64 37.20
N LYS A 203 -18.84 -46.58 38.19
CA LYS A 203 -19.81 -47.65 38.48
C LYS A 203 -20.85 -47.82 37.36
N ASN A 204 -21.19 -46.76 36.65
CA ASN A 204 -22.12 -46.82 35.52
C ASN A 204 -21.39 -47.21 34.23
N LYS A 205 -21.19 -48.52 34.01
CA LYS A 205 -20.49 -49.09 32.84
C LYS A 205 -21.01 -48.56 31.49
N LYS A 206 -22.31 -48.22 31.38
CA LYS A 206 -22.89 -47.62 30.15
C LYS A 206 -22.41 -46.19 29.94
N LEU A 207 -22.33 -45.39 31.00
CA LEU A 207 -21.87 -44.00 30.94
C LEU A 207 -20.35 -43.91 30.70
N VAL A 208 -19.57 -44.79 31.33
CA VAL A 208 -18.12 -44.93 31.04
C VAL A 208 -17.90 -45.37 29.60
N GLY A 209 -18.64 -46.38 29.11
CA GLY A 209 -18.56 -46.82 27.73
C GLY A 209 -18.90 -45.70 26.73
N PHE A 210 -19.96 -44.95 27.00
CA PHE A 210 -20.36 -43.80 26.16
C PHE A 210 -19.31 -42.69 26.15
N THR A 211 -18.75 -42.34 27.30
CA THR A 211 -17.73 -41.28 27.40
C THR A 211 -16.40 -41.69 26.79
N VAL A 212 -15.96 -42.94 26.94
CA VAL A 212 -14.79 -43.47 26.23
C VAL A 212 -15.03 -43.46 24.72
N LEU A 213 -16.21 -43.88 24.25
CA LEU A 213 -16.55 -43.83 22.83
C LEU A 213 -16.55 -42.40 22.28
N MET A 214 -17.10 -41.44 23.03
CA MET A 214 -17.03 -40.01 22.67
C MET A 214 -15.59 -39.50 22.64
N LEU A 215 -14.76 -39.88 23.60
CA LEU A 215 -13.35 -39.49 23.64
C LEU A 215 -12.57 -40.09 22.47
N VAL A 216 -12.80 -41.36 22.13
CA VAL A 216 -12.21 -42.01 20.95
C VAL A 216 -12.69 -41.34 19.67
N ALA A 217 -13.98 -41.01 19.55
CA ALA A 217 -14.51 -40.30 18.39
C ALA A 217 -13.91 -38.89 18.25
N LEU A 218 -13.75 -38.16 19.37
CA LEU A 218 -13.10 -36.85 19.38
C LEU A 218 -11.63 -36.93 18.97
N LEU A 219 -10.89 -37.90 19.48
CA LEU A 219 -9.50 -38.14 19.08
C LEU A 219 -9.40 -38.58 17.61
N ALA A 220 -10.33 -39.40 17.13
CA ALA A 220 -10.38 -39.82 15.73
C ALA A 220 -10.65 -38.62 14.81
N VAL A 221 -11.62 -37.77 15.14
CA VAL A 221 -11.93 -36.54 14.39
C VAL A 221 -10.77 -35.55 14.46
N GLY A 222 -10.16 -35.37 15.63
CA GLY A 222 -8.97 -34.53 15.81
C GLY A 222 -7.80 -35.03 14.96
N GLY A 223 -7.48 -36.32 15.05
CA GLY A 223 -6.43 -36.96 14.25
C GLY A 223 -6.70 -36.85 12.75
N TRP A 224 -7.93 -37.17 12.32
CA TRP A 224 -8.35 -37.06 10.92
C TRP A 224 -8.20 -35.63 10.39
N LYS A 225 -8.68 -34.64 11.14
CA LYS A 225 -8.55 -33.22 10.77
C LYS A 225 -7.09 -32.79 10.69
N THR A 226 -6.25 -33.28 11.59
CA THR A 226 -4.81 -32.93 11.60
C THR A 226 -4.12 -33.50 10.37
N MET A 227 -4.36 -34.79 10.06
CA MET A 227 -3.85 -35.44 8.86
C MET A 227 -4.30 -34.75 7.57
N TRP A 228 -5.57 -34.32 7.49
CA TRP A 228 -6.12 -33.64 6.31
C TRP A 228 -5.49 -32.26 6.04
N ASN A 229 -4.88 -31.64 7.04
CA ASN A 229 -4.22 -30.34 6.93
C ASN A 229 -2.69 -30.44 6.78
N VAL A 230 -2.12 -31.65 6.75
CA VAL A 230 -0.69 -31.84 6.49
C VAL A 230 -0.38 -31.40 5.06
N GLY A 231 0.61 -30.51 4.90
CA GLY A 231 1.01 -29.99 3.59
C GLY A 231 0.07 -28.95 2.98
N VAL A 232 -0.91 -28.45 3.74
CA VAL A 232 -1.76 -27.33 3.32
C VAL A 232 -1.18 -26.03 3.88
N HIS A 233 -0.65 -25.18 2.99
CA HIS A 233 0.02 -23.92 3.35
C HIS A 233 -0.89 -22.69 3.17
N GLN A 234 -2.20 -22.85 3.25
CA GLN A 234 -3.14 -21.75 3.14
C GLN A 234 -2.91 -20.72 4.26
N GLY A 235 -2.85 -19.44 3.92
CA GLY A 235 -2.51 -18.36 4.84
C GLY A 235 -1.01 -18.19 5.11
N TYR A 236 -0.13 -18.96 4.45
CA TYR A 236 1.32 -18.75 4.57
C TYR A 236 1.71 -17.36 4.06
N GLN A 237 2.28 -16.55 4.97
CA GLN A 237 2.65 -15.14 4.75
C GLN A 237 4.06 -14.90 5.34
N PRO A 238 5.13 -15.21 4.58
CA PRO A 238 6.49 -14.96 5.03
C PRO A 238 6.86 -13.47 4.92
N VAL A 239 7.70 -13.01 5.83
CA VAL A 239 8.30 -11.67 5.73
C VAL A 239 9.23 -11.64 4.52
N GLN A 240 8.97 -10.69 3.61
CA GLN A 240 9.77 -10.49 2.39
C GLN A 240 10.99 -9.59 2.69
N PRO A 241 12.09 -9.69 1.91
CA PRO A 241 13.26 -8.82 2.07
C PRO A 241 12.93 -7.33 1.89
N ILE A 242 11.98 -7.05 0.99
CA ILE A 242 11.42 -5.72 0.72
C ILE A 242 9.91 -5.82 0.93
N LYS A 243 9.34 -4.91 1.73
CA LYS A 243 7.90 -4.86 2.00
C LYS A 243 7.15 -4.28 0.81
N PHE A 244 7.04 -5.08 -0.24
CA PHE A 244 6.34 -4.71 -1.47
C PHE A 244 4.81 -4.85 -1.30
N SER A 245 4.09 -3.75 -1.48
CA SER A 245 2.63 -3.73 -1.40
C SER A 245 1.96 -3.87 -2.76
N HIS A 246 1.23 -4.97 -2.97
CA HIS A 246 0.40 -5.14 -4.17
C HIS A 246 -0.83 -4.23 -4.13
N GLN A 247 -1.32 -3.88 -2.93
CA GLN A 247 -2.43 -2.95 -2.76
C GLN A 247 -2.15 -1.57 -3.35
N ILE A 248 -0.95 -1.03 -3.14
CA ILE A 248 -0.58 0.27 -3.71
C ILE A 248 -0.45 0.18 -5.23
N HIS A 249 0.25 -0.84 -5.73
CA HIS A 249 0.57 -0.96 -7.15
C HIS A 249 -0.64 -1.38 -8.00
N ALA A 250 -1.30 -2.49 -7.66
CA ALA A 250 -2.41 -3.02 -8.43
C ALA A 250 -3.78 -2.47 -7.98
N GLY A 251 -3.93 -2.09 -6.71
CA GLY A 251 -5.20 -1.58 -6.16
C GLY A 251 -5.37 -0.07 -6.39
N VAL A 252 -4.51 0.73 -5.77
CA VAL A 252 -4.60 2.21 -5.81
C VAL A 252 -4.18 2.75 -7.17
N ASN A 253 -2.99 2.37 -7.63
CA ASN A 253 -2.43 2.86 -8.89
C ASN A 253 -2.94 2.11 -10.13
N LYS A 254 -3.71 1.03 -9.93
CA LYS A 254 -4.33 0.22 -10.99
C LYS A 254 -3.35 -0.24 -12.07
N ILE A 255 -2.12 -0.58 -11.66
CA ILE A 255 -1.13 -1.15 -12.56
C ILE A 255 -1.57 -2.56 -12.93
N GLU A 256 -1.66 -2.82 -14.23
CA GLU A 256 -2.04 -4.12 -14.77
C GLU A 256 -1.06 -5.23 -14.32
N CYS A 257 -1.60 -6.39 -13.91
CA CYS A 257 -0.82 -7.51 -13.37
C CYS A 257 0.31 -7.96 -14.31
N GLN A 258 0.05 -7.88 -15.62
CA GLN A 258 0.96 -8.28 -16.70
C GLN A 258 2.20 -7.39 -16.84
N TYR A 259 2.16 -6.15 -16.32
CA TYR A 259 3.29 -5.24 -16.41
C TYR A 259 4.51 -5.81 -15.69
N CYS A 260 4.30 -6.37 -14.50
CA CYS A 260 5.34 -7.00 -13.71
C CYS A 260 5.47 -8.50 -13.99
N HIS A 261 4.34 -9.20 -14.19
CA HIS A 261 4.31 -10.67 -14.35
C HIS A 261 4.11 -11.11 -15.81
N GLY A 262 4.86 -10.51 -16.74
CA GLY A 262 4.73 -10.78 -18.18
C GLY A 262 4.97 -12.25 -18.59
N GLY A 263 5.66 -13.03 -17.75
CA GLY A 263 5.87 -14.46 -17.99
C GLY A 263 4.58 -15.28 -17.97
N ALA A 264 3.52 -14.79 -17.32
CA ALA A 264 2.28 -15.54 -17.12
C ALA A 264 1.56 -15.89 -18.44
N PHE A 265 1.75 -15.08 -19.48
CA PHE A 265 1.08 -15.23 -20.77
C PHE A 265 1.87 -16.09 -21.76
N LYS A 266 3.19 -16.18 -21.59
CA LYS A 266 4.07 -16.84 -22.59
C LYS A 266 4.73 -18.10 -22.07
N SER A 267 4.94 -18.20 -20.77
CA SER A 267 5.75 -19.25 -20.16
C SER A 267 4.93 -20.07 -19.17
N LYS A 268 5.50 -21.23 -18.80
CA LYS A 268 5.00 -22.04 -17.69
C LYS A 268 5.04 -21.30 -16.35
N ASN A 269 5.97 -20.35 -16.19
CA ASN A 269 6.19 -19.60 -14.97
C ASN A 269 5.84 -18.11 -15.17
N ALA A 270 4.97 -17.56 -14.33
CA ALA A 270 4.66 -16.13 -14.33
C ALA A 270 5.89 -15.23 -14.13
N SER A 271 6.91 -15.77 -13.44
CA SER A 271 8.19 -15.14 -13.11
C SER A 271 8.04 -13.93 -12.19
N ILE A 272 9.00 -13.75 -11.29
CA ILE A 272 9.10 -12.55 -10.46
C ILE A 272 9.81 -11.49 -11.31
N PRO A 273 9.32 -10.23 -11.37
CA PRO A 273 9.97 -9.19 -12.15
C PRO A 273 11.42 -9.00 -11.72
N SER A 274 12.29 -8.68 -12.67
CA SER A 274 13.64 -8.22 -12.35
C SER A 274 13.57 -6.86 -11.66
N ALA A 275 14.59 -6.53 -10.86
CA ALA A 275 14.65 -5.26 -10.16
C ALA A 275 14.65 -4.04 -11.13
N ASN A 276 15.04 -4.23 -12.39
CA ASN A 276 14.97 -3.20 -13.43
C ASN A 276 13.53 -2.73 -13.70
N VAL A 277 12.53 -3.63 -13.59
CA VAL A 277 11.11 -3.25 -13.75
C VAL A 277 10.71 -2.24 -12.68
N CYS A 278 11.22 -2.40 -11.45
CA CYS A 278 11.00 -1.44 -10.36
C CYS A 278 11.59 -0.06 -10.73
N MET A 279 12.76 -0.03 -11.37
CA MET A 279 13.46 1.21 -11.72
C MET A 279 12.85 1.98 -12.88
N ASN A 280 11.91 1.40 -13.64
CA ASN A 280 11.16 2.14 -14.67
C ASN A 280 10.43 3.36 -14.07
N CYS A 281 10.00 3.25 -12.81
CA CYS A 281 9.33 4.33 -12.09
C CYS A 281 10.14 4.80 -10.87
N HIS A 282 10.75 3.87 -10.13
CA HIS A 282 11.46 4.21 -8.90
C HIS A 282 12.81 4.90 -9.12
N ASN A 283 13.23 5.19 -10.36
CA ASN A 283 14.32 6.13 -10.63
C ASN A 283 13.94 7.61 -10.39
N THR A 284 12.65 7.86 -10.14
CA THR A 284 12.05 9.19 -9.94
C THR A 284 11.07 9.17 -8.76
N ILE A 285 10.26 8.12 -8.65
CA ILE A 285 9.26 7.96 -7.59
C ILE A 285 9.90 7.33 -6.34
N THR A 286 10.10 8.13 -5.30
CA THR A 286 10.77 7.72 -4.06
C THR A 286 9.83 7.54 -2.86
N ALA A 287 8.53 7.79 -3.06
CA ALA A 287 7.51 7.88 -2.00
C ALA A 287 7.89 8.86 -0.86
N SER A 288 8.73 9.86 -1.18
CA SER A 288 9.28 10.78 -0.17
C SER A 288 8.25 11.64 0.57
N GLU A 289 7.06 11.81 -0.01
CA GLU A 289 5.93 12.50 0.61
C GLU A 289 5.51 11.86 1.94
N HIS A 290 5.72 10.55 2.11
CA HIS A 290 5.38 9.81 3.32
C HIS A 290 6.52 9.72 4.34
N TYR A 291 7.71 10.23 4.02
CA TYR A 291 8.94 10.04 4.80
C TYR A 291 9.71 11.35 4.99
N ASP A 292 9.02 12.46 5.29
CA ASP A 292 9.63 13.77 5.55
C ASP A 292 10.56 14.28 4.44
N GLY A 293 10.32 13.79 3.24
CA GLY A 293 11.13 14.12 2.08
C GLY A 293 12.33 13.23 1.79
N GLU A 294 12.57 12.25 2.64
CA GLU A 294 13.59 11.23 2.42
C GLU A 294 13.05 10.08 1.57
N ILE A 295 13.95 9.32 0.95
CA ILE A 295 13.59 8.14 0.18
C ILE A 295 13.02 7.08 1.13
N SER A 296 11.91 6.45 0.75
CA SER A 296 11.35 5.35 1.54
C SER A 296 12.41 4.28 1.86
N PRO A 297 12.50 3.79 3.11
CA PRO A 297 13.45 2.75 3.50
C PRO A 297 13.35 1.48 2.63
N GLU A 298 12.16 1.16 2.12
CA GLU A 298 11.94 -0.01 1.26
C GLU A 298 12.44 0.22 -0.18
N ILE A 299 12.29 1.44 -0.72
CA ILE A 299 12.85 1.80 -2.04
C ILE A 299 14.38 1.87 -1.96
N ALA A 300 14.94 2.36 -0.85
CA ALA A 300 16.38 2.37 -0.63
C ALA A 300 17.00 0.95 -0.68
N LYS A 301 16.24 -0.10 -0.31
CA LYS A 301 16.69 -1.50 -0.47
C LYS A 301 16.79 -1.91 -1.94
N ILE A 302 15.90 -1.43 -2.80
CA ILE A 302 15.97 -1.66 -4.26
C ILE A 302 17.22 -0.98 -4.83
N TYR A 303 17.49 0.26 -4.44
CA TYR A 303 18.68 0.97 -4.89
C TYR A 303 19.96 0.27 -4.47
N ARG A 304 20.02 -0.21 -3.22
CA ARG A 304 21.14 -1.03 -2.74
C ARG A 304 21.30 -2.34 -3.52
N ALA A 305 20.20 -2.97 -3.91
CA ALA A 305 20.22 -4.20 -4.70
C ALA A 305 20.75 -3.96 -6.13
N LEU A 306 20.46 -2.80 -6.72
CA LEU A 306 20.89 -2.45 -8.08
C LEU A 306 22.16 -1.59 -8.15
N ASP A 307 22.75 -1.27 -7.00
CA ASP A 307 23.88 -0.32 -6.90
C ASP A 307 23.52 1.04 -7.54
N TRP A 308 22.27 1.50 -7.37
CA TRP A 308 21.77 2.74 -7.97
C TRP A 308 22.13 3.96 -7.12
N ASN A 309 22.72 4.97 -7.74
CA ASN A 309 22.96 6.27 -7.11
C ASN A 309 21.85 7.27 -7.49
N PRO A 310 21.03 7.75 -6.53
CA PRO A 310 19.94 8.69 -6.81
C PRO A 310 20.41 10.08 -7.24
N ASP A 311 21.59 10.52 -6.80
CA ASP A 311 22.10 11.87 -7.10
C ASP A 311 22.66 11.97 -8.52
N THR A 312 23.42 10.96 -8.95
CA THR A 312 24.01 10.89 -10.29
C THR A 312 23.11 10.20 -11.31
N ARG A 313 22.07 9.49 -10.85
CA ARG A 313 21.13 8.69 -11.67
C ARG A 313 21.85 7.64 -12.53
N THR A 314 22.86 7.00 -11.95
CA THR A 314 23.66 5.95 -12.61
C THR A 314 23.66 4.66 -11.81
N TYR A 315 23.71 3.54 -12.52
CA TYR A 315 23.97 2.23 -11.92
C TYR A 315 25.47 2.05 -11.67
N GLY A 316 25.80 1.46 -10.53
CA GLY A 316 27.14 1.01 -10.20
C GLY A 316 27.44 -0.38 -10.76
N ASN A 317 28.55 -0.96 -10.30
CA ASN A 317 29.12 -2.19 -10.86
C ASN A 317 28.85 -3.44 -10.01
N ASN A 318 28.16 -3.31 -8.88
CA ASN A 318 27.97 -4.42 -7.94
C ASN A 318 26.49 -4.70 -7.61
N PRO A 319 25.63 -5.04 -8.59
CA PRO A 319 24.26 -5.41 -8.32
C PRO A 319 24.17 -6.76 -7.58
N LYS A 320 23.28 -6.83 -6.60
CA LYS A 320 22.95 -8.04 -5.83
C LYS A 320 21.48 -8.43 -6.04
N PRO A 321 21.18 -9.69 -6.38
CA PRO A 321 19.81 -10.11 -6.60
C PRO A 321 18.99 -10.04 -5.30
N ILE A 322 17.73 -9.62 -5.42
CA ILE A 322 16.79 -9.61 -4.30
C ILE A 322 16.34 -11.06 -4.03
N GLN A 323 16.58 -11.53 -2.81
CA GLN A 323 16.27 -12.90 -2.38
C GLN A 323 14.81 -13.02 -1.92
N TRP A 324 13.89 -12.99 -2.88
CA TRP A 324 12.45 -13.14 -2.61
C TRP A 324 12.12 -14.50 -1.99
N VAL A 325 11.20 -14.52 -1.03
CA VAL A 325 10.68 -15.76 -0.44
C VAL A 325 9.45 -16.19 -1.22
N ARG A 326 9.54 -17.35 -1.89
CA ARG A 326 8.43 -17.88 -2.69
C ARG A 326 7.28 -18.32 -1.78
N ILE A 327 6.09 -17.78 -2.04
CA ILE A 327 4.86 -18.10 -1.28
C ILE A 327 4.17 -19.32 -1.88
N HIS A 328 3.87 -19.28 -3.18
CA HIS A 328 3.21 -20.37 -3.87
C HIS A 328 4.23 -21.36 -4.41
N ASN A 329 4.30 -22.54 -3.79
CA ASN A 329 5.17 -23.62 -4.23
C ASN A 329 4.37 -24.90 -4.49
N LEU A 330 4.69 -25.56 -5.61
CA LEU A 330 4.16 -26.88 -5.96
C LEU A 330 5.35 -27.85 -6.02
N PRO A 331 5.17 -29.13 -5.71
CA PRO A 331 6.24 -30.12 -5.85
C PRO A 331 6.73 -30.21 -7.30
N ASP A 332 8.02 -30.49 -7.49
CA ASP A 332 8.67 -30.47 -8.82
C ASP A 332 8.14 -31.56 -9.77
N PHE A 333 7.50 -32.61 -9.26
CA PHE A 333 6.84 -33.62 -10.09
C PHE A 333 5.50 -33.15 -10.68
N ALA A 334 4.93 -32.04 -10.18
CA ALA A 334 3.70 -31.47 -10.70
C ALA A 334 4.03 -30.43 -11.78
N TYR A 335 3.68 -30.75 -13.04
CA TYR A 335 3.83 -29.81 -14.14
C TYR A 335 2.65 -28.84 -14.21
N PHE A 336 2.93 -27.57 -13.91
CA PHE A 336 1.96 -26.47 -14.04
C PHE A 336 2.44 -25.45 -15.07
N ASN A 337 1.52 -24.95 -15.91
CA ASN A 337 1.85 -23.97 -16.95
C ASN A 337 0.88 -22.78 -16.91
N HIS A 338 1.36 -21.59 -16.54
CA HIS A 338 0.55 -20.38 -16.47
C HIS A 338 -0.10 -19.99 -17.80
N SER A 339 0.62 -20.06 -18.93
CA SER A 339 0.09 -19.58 -20.22
C SER A 339 -1.12 -20.37 -20.71
N GLN A 340 -1.19 -21.67 -20.39
CA GLN A 340 -2.36 -22.49 -20.70
C GLN A 340 -3.61 -22.06 -19.90
N HIS A 341 -3.44 -21.66 -18.65
CA HIS A 341 -4.56 -21.24 -17.80
C HIS A 341 -4.98 -19.79 -18.11
N VAL A 342 -4.02 -18.90 -18.34
CA VAL A 342 -4.29 -17.48 -18.55
C VAL A 342 -4.69 -17.17 -19.99
N VAL A 343 -3.97 -17.67 -20.99
CA VAL A 343 -4.21 -17.31 -22.40
C VAL A 343 -5.23 -18.22 -23.06
N VAL A 344 -5.09 -19.53 -22.88
CA VAL A 344 -5.97 -20.51 -23.55
C VAL A 344 -7.31 -20.61 -22.81
N ALA A 345 -7.27 -20.90 -21.52
CA ALA A 345 -8.49 -21.02 -20.72
C ALA A 345 -9.08 -19.66 -20.30
N GLY A 346 -8.29 -18.58 -20.27
CA GLY A 346 -8.76 -17.25 -19.87
C GLY A 346 -9.19 -17.16 -18.41
N VAL A 347 -8.50 -17.88 -17.53
CA VAL A 347 -8.79 -17.87 -16.09
C VAL A 347 -8.24 -16.60 -15.46
N GLU A 348 -9.11 -15.87 -14.74
CA GLU A 348 -8.74 -14.67 -14.00
C GLU A 348 -7.76 -14.98 -12.85
N CYS A 349 -6.77 -14.11 -12.67
CA CYS A 349 -5.68 -14.29 -11.69
C CYS A 349 -6.20 -14.48 -10.26
N GLN A 350 -7.26 -13.74 -9.92
CA GLN A 350 -7.87 -13.70 -8.59
C GLN A 350 -8.54 -15.02 -8.21
N THR A 351 -8.92 -15.83 -9.20
CA THR A 351 -9.50 -17.16 -8.97
C THR A 351 -8.52 -18.07 -8.24
N CYS A 352 -7.23 -17.95 -8.56
CA CYS A 352 -6.17 -18.79 -8.00
C CYS A 352 -5.45 -18.09 -6.83
N HIS A 353 -5.11 -16.81 -6.99
CA HIS A 353 -4.29 -16.07 -6.03
C HIS A 353 -5.09 -15.20 -5.04
N GLY A 354 -6.42 -15.16 -5.16
CA GLY A 354 -7.27 -14.29 -4.35
C GLY A 354 -7.21 -12.83 -4.81
N PRO A 355 -7.85 -11.90 -4.07
CA PRO A 355 -7.89 -10.48 -4.41
C PRO A 355 -6.55 -9.78 -4.11
N ILE A 356 -5.52 -10.10 -4.89
CA ILE A 356 -4.13 -9.60 -4.72
C ILE A 356 -4.07 -8.07 -4.69
N GLN A 357 -4.94 -7.38 -5.43
CA GLN A 357 -5.02 -5.92 -5.44
C GLN A 357 -5.44 -5.31 -4.10
N ASN A 358 -5.89 -6.12 -3.15
CA ASN A 358 -6.24 -5.68 -1.78
C ASN A 358 -5.22 -6.18 -0.75
N MET A 359 -4.12 -6.81 -1.18
CA MET A 359 -3.12 -7.39 -0.29
C MET A 359 -1.92 -6.44 -0.13
N GLU A 360 -1.75 -5.91 1.08
CA GLU A 360 -0.54 -5.17 1.44
C GLU A 360 0.68 -6.10 1.51
N GLU A 361 0.50 -7.29 2.07
CA GLU A 361 1.47 -8.37 2.02
C GLU A 361 0.80 -9.61 1.43
N VAL A 362 1.46 -10.26 0.48
CA VAL A 362 0.88 -11.43 -0.19
C VAL A 362 0.93 -12.61 0.77
N TYR A 363 -0.16 -13.37 0.78
CA TYR A 363 -0.26 -14.67 1.44
C TYR A 363 -0.85 -15.70 0.47
N GLN A 364 -0.68 -16.97 0.80
CA GLN A 364 -1.28 -18.04 0.00
C GLN A 364 -2.81 -18.10 0.23
N TYR A 365 -3.59 -17.56 -0.70
CA TYR A 365 -5.06 -17.54 -0.61
C TYR A 365 -5.70 -18.92 -0.82
N SER A 366 -5.31 -19.61 -1.90
CA SER A 366 -5.83 -20.92 -2.26
C SER A 366 -4.95 -22.05 -1.71
N PRO A 367 -5.54 -23.21 -1.37
CA PRO A 367 -4.78 -24.33 -0.81
C PRO A 367 -3.82 -24.99 -1.82
N LEU A 368 -4.08 -24.87 -3.13
CA LEU A 368 -3.28 -25.47 -4.21
C LEU A 368 -3.03 -26.98 -4.06
N THR A 369 -3.97 -27.70 -3.43
CA THR A 369 -3.92 -29.16 -3.31
C THR A 369 -4.44 -29.83 -4.58
N MET A 370 -4.03 -31.09 -4.81
CA MET A 370 -4.48 -31.87 -5.97
C MET A 370 -6.02 -31.91 -6.10
N LYS A 371 -6.73 -32.11 -4.97
CA LYS A 371 -8.20 -32.11 -4.97
C LYS A 371 -8.77 -30.79 -5.48
N TRP A 372 -8.21 -29.66 -5.07
CA TRP A 372 -8.64 -28.34 -5.52
C TRP A 372 -8.43 -28.17 -7.04
N CYS A 373 -7.27 -28.60 -7.56
CA CYS A 373 -7.00 -28.59 -9.00
C CYS A 373 -7.99 -29.46 -9.79
N VAL A 374 -8.22 -30.70 -9.34
CA VAL A 374 -9.14 -31.64 -10.00
C VAL A 374 -10.58 -31.15 -9.95
N ASP A 375 -11.02 -30.62 -8.81
CA ASP A 375 -12.38 -30.09 -8.66
C ASP A 375 -12.59 -28.86 -9.56
N CYS A 376 -11.58 -28.02 -9.74
CA CYS A 376 -11.60 -26.91 -10.70
C CYS A 376 -11.71 -27.44 -12.13
N HIS A 377 -10.82 -28.34 -12.54
CA HIS A 377 -10.80 -28.92 -13.89
C HIS A 377 -12.10 -29.66 -14.26
N LYS A 378 -12.83 -30.20 -13.28
CA LYS A 378 -14.13 -30.86 -13.49
C LYS A 378 -15.30 -29.89 -13.68
N LYS A 379 -15.18 -28.66 -13.16
CA LYS A 379 -16.27 -27.68 -13.12
C LYS A 379 -16.11 -26.57 -14.15
N THR A 380 -14.89 -26.30 -14.59
CA THR A 380 -14.59 -25.23 -15.53
C THR A 380 -14.76 -25.72 -16.96
N ASP A 381 -15.60 -25.01 -17.72
CA ASP A 381 -15.75 -25.24 -19.16
C ASP A 381 -14.53 -24.76 -19.93
N ILE A 382 -14.22 -25.46 -21.02
CA ILE A 382 -13.14 -25.07 -21.93
C ILE A 382 -13.62 -23.94 -22.85
N LYS A 383 -12.68 -23.06 -23.23
CA LYS A 383 -12.90 -22.12 -24.33
C LYS A 383 -12.70 -22.85 -25.66
N SER A 384 -13.80 -23.17 -26.34
CA SER A 384 -13.81 -23.95 -27.58
C SER A 384 -13.72 -23.11 -28.85
N ASP A 385 -13.62 -21.78 -28.73
CA ASP A 385 -13.61 -20.81 -29.82
C ASP A 385 -12.22 -20.68 -30.48
N ASN A 386 -11.61 -21.81 -30.83
CA ASN A 386 -10.33 -21.81 -31.55
C ASN A 386 -10.27 -22.89 -32.63
N LYS A 387 -9.37 -22.68 -33.59
CA LYS A 387 -9.18 -23.57 -34.74
C LYS A 387 -8.88 -25.01 -34.33
N TYR A 388 -8.16 -25.20 -33.22
CA TYR A 388 -7.84 -26.54 -32.71
C TYR A 388 -9.13 -27.31 -32.33
N TYR A 389 -10.04 -26.68 -31.59
CA TYR A 389 -11.31 -27.31 -31.22
C TYR A 389 -12.27 -27.44 -32.40
N GLU A 390 -12.28 -26.50 -33.35
CA GLU A 390 -13.03 -26.68 -34.61
C GLU A 390 -12.59 -27.95 -35.36
N ASP A 391 -11.27 -28.14 -35.51
CA ASP A 391 -10.72 -29.29 -36.21
C ASP A 391 -10.95 -30.58 -35.43
N LEU A 392 -10.90 -30.52 -34.09
CA LEU A 392 -11.26 -31.64 -33.22
C LEU A 392 -12.74 -32.03 -33.36
N ILE A 393 -13.65 -31.07 -33.42
CA ILE A 393 -15.09 -31.30 -33.63
C ILE A 393 -15.33 -31.89 -35.02
N LYS A 394 -14.70 -31.35 -36.07
CA LYS A 394 -14.77 -31.90 -37.43
C LYS A 394 -14.27 -33.36 -37.46
N ALA A 395 -13.17 -33.65 -36.79
CA ALA A 395 -12.64 -35.01 -36.68
C ALA A 395 -13.62 -35.94 -35.94
N HIS A 396 -14.21 -35.47 -34.83
CA HIS A 396 -15.22 -36.22 -34.07
C HIS A 396 -16.46 -36.54 -34.91
N GLU A 397 -16.97 -35.58 -35.69
CA GLU A 397 -18.12 -35.79 -36.57
C GLU A 397 -17.82 -36.76 -37.72
N ARG A 398 -16.58 -36.81 -38.22
CA ARG A 398 -16.13 -37.82 -39.20
C ARG A 398 -16.05 -39.22 -38.59
N ILE A 399 -15.57 -39.34 -37.35
CA ILE A 399 -15.58 -40.62 -36.62
C ILE A 399 -17.02 -41.13 -36.45
N LYS A 400 -17.96 -40.27 -36.07
CA LYS A 400 -19.39 -40.63 -35.96
C LYS A 400 -19.96 -41.17 -37.28
N LYS A 401 -19.44 -40.70 -38.42
CA LYS A 401 -19.81 -41.16 -39.77
C LYS A 401 -19.09 -42.44 -40.20
N GLY A 402 -18.23 -43.02 -39.37
CA GLY A 402 -17.49 -44.25 -39.65
C GLY A 402 -16.20 -44.07 -40.45
N GLU A 403 -15.72 -42.84 -40.62
CA GLU A 403 -14.47 -42.55 -41.33
C GLU A 403 -13.23 -42.90 -40.47
N LYS A 404 -12.15 -43.36 -41.12
CA LYS A 404 -10.89 -43.70 -40.44
C LYS A 404 -10.14 -42.45 -40.01
N MET A 405 -9.67 -42.43 -38.77
CA MET A 405 -8.83 -41.37 -38.21
C MET A 405 -7.35 -41.58 -38.52
N THR A 406 -6.65 -40.50 -38.85
CA THR A 406 -5.19 -40.48 -39.03
C THR A 406 -4.56 -39.41 -38.15
N ALA A 407 -3.29 -39.59 -37.78
CA ALA A 407 -2.56 -38.61 -36.95
C ALA A 407 -2.56 -37.20 -37.58
N ALA A 408 -2.57 -37.11 -38.91
CA ALA A 408 -2.65 -35.84 -39.64
C ALA A 408 -3.92 -35.03 -39.32
N MET A 409 -5.03 -35.69 -39.00
CA MET A 409 -6.32 -35.03 -38.74
C MET A 409 -6.42 -34.40 -37.34
N ILE A 410 -5.48 -34.70 -36.43
CA ILE A 410 -5.42 -34.15 -35.07
C ILE A 410 -4.11 -33.37 -34.82
N GLY A 411 -3.53 -32.84 -35.90
CA GLY A 411 -2.34 -32.01 -35.85
C GLY A 411 -1.02 -32.80 -35.71
N GLY A 412 -0.98 -34.09 -36.04
CA GLY A 412 0.24 -34.91 -36.07
C GLY A 412 1.20 -34.59 -37.23
N LEU A 413 0.95 -33.50 -37.97
CA LEU A 413 1.86 -32.95 -38.99
C LEU A 413 2.63 -31.72 -38.49
N GLU A 414 2.43 -31.31 -37.24
CA GLU A 414 3.15 -30.18 -36.66
C GLU A 414 4.59 -30.60 -36.33
N CYS A 415 5.57 -29.97 -36.96
CA CYS A 415 6.99 -30.30 -36.79
C CYS A 415 7.41 -30.32 -35.30
N GLY A 416 6.91 -29.39 -34.49
CA GLY A 416 7.23 -29.26 -33.06
C GLY A 416 6.67 -30.38 -32.17
N LYS A 417 5.84 -31.29 -32.68
CA LYS A 417 5.40 -32.50 -31.94
C LYS A 417 6.36 -33.67 -32.11
N CYS A 418 7.20 -33.66 -33.16
CA CYS A 418 8.17 -34.71 -33.47
C CYS A 418 9.62 -34.25 -33.28
N HIS A 419 9.88 -32.96 -33.48
CA HIS A 419 11.18 -32.32 -33.32
C HIS A 419 11.09 -31.31 -32.17
N TYR A 420 11.45 -31.76 -30.97
CA TYR A 420 11.64 -30.91 -29.79
C TYR A 420 13.00 -30.23 -29.83
#